data_AF-A0AA38HIT0-F1
#
_entry.id   AF-A0AA38HIT0-F1
#
_cell.length_a   1.000
_cell.length_b   1.000
_cell.length_c   1.000
_cell.angle_alpha   90.00
_cell.angle_beta   90.00
_cell.angle_gamma   90.00
#
_symmetry.space_group_name_H-M   'P 1'
#
loop_
_entity.id
_entity.type
_entity.pdbx_description
1 polymer ?
#
loop_
_entity_poly.entity_id
_entity_poly.type
_entity_poly.pdbx_seq_one_letter_code
_entity_poly.pdbx_strand_id
1 'polypeptide(L)'
;MSFIRQRRRLRLAAATQSPNDKLILNRLHRCIRKVLTAFQDSRLETKLQDMSVAAEERRPSFWCFVKRIKNRCHAQPPLLYSGGIVAESDEDKAMLFADHQAAQCASPSWLPLRAMARPLRAPRLLLVDLLNRVHLMKSII
;
A
#
# COMPACT_ATOMS: atom_id res chain seq x y z
N MET A 1 -20.76 -13.46 7.60
CA MET A 1 -19.36 -13.20 7.15
C MET A 1 -19.17 -11.69 6.99
N SER A 2 -18.23 -11.04 7.68
CA SER A 2 -18.10 -9.58 7.58
C SER A 2 -17.58 -9.15 6.20
N PHE A 3 -18.17 -8.09 5.63
CA PHE A 3 -17.77 -7.53 4.33
C PHE A 3 -16.26 -7.22 4.24
N ILE A 4 -15.65 -6.87 5.39
CA ILE A 4 -14.22 -6.60 5.51
C ILE A 4 -13.39 -7.87 5.26
N ARG A 5 -13.79 -9.02 5.82
CA ARG A 5 -13.11 -10.30 5.60
C ARG A 5 -13.22 -10.77 4.15
N GLN A 6 -14.39 -10.57 3.53
CA GLN A 6 -14.60 -10.88 2.10
C GLN A 6 -13.73 -10.00 1.19
N ARG A 7 -13.66 -8.69 1.44
CA ARG A 7 -12.78 -7.78 0.67
C ARG A 7 -11.30 -8.14 0.82
N ARG A 8 -10.85 -8.56 2.01
CA ARG A 8 -9.45 -8.97 2.24
C ARG A 8 -9.11 -10.24 1.45
N ARG A 9 -10.00 -11.23 1.43
CA ARG A 9 -9.85 -12.45 0.62
C ARG A 9 -9.81 -12.14 -0.88
N LEU A 10 -10.70 -11.26 -1.36
CA LEU A 10 -10.74 -10.90 -2.78
C LEU A 10 -9.59 -10.02 -3.24
N ARG A 11 -8.92 -9.28 -2.34
CA ARG A 11 -7.65 -8.62 -2.68
C ARG A 11 -6.53 -9.61 -2.96
N LEU A 12 -6.51 -10.73 -2.25
CA LEU A 12 -5.55 -11.82 -2.50
C LEU A 12 -5.90 -12.54 -3.81
N ALA A 13 -7.20 -12.75 -4.07
CA ALA A 13 -7.67 -13.33 -5.32
C ALA A 13 -7.46 -12.41 -6.53
N ALA A 14 -7.51 -11.08 -6.38
CA ALA A 14 -7.30 -10.12 -7.48
C ALA A 14 -5.89 -10.19 -8.12
N ALA A 15 -4.97 -10.95 -7.54
CA ALA A 15 -3.72 -11.35 -8.21
C ALA A 15 -3.97 -12.13 -9.52
N THR A 16 -5.14 -12.76 -9.68
CA THR A 16 -5.56 -13.50 -10.89
C THR A 16 -5.92 -12.60 -12.07
N GLN A 17 -6.02 -11.28 -11.89
CA GLN A 17 -6.42 -10.29 -12.90
C GLN A 17 -7.77 -10.57 -13.62
N SER A 18 -8.64 -11.42 -13.07
CA SER A 18 -9.91 -11.72 -13.73
C SER A 18 -10.88 -10.52 -13.67
N PRO A 19 -11.67 -10.26 -14.74
CA PRO A 19 -12.62 -9.14 -14.77
C PRO A 19 -13.78 -9.33 -13.79
N ASN A 20 -14.22 -10.58 -13.56
CA ASN A 20 -15.30 -10.90 -12.63
C ASN A 20 -14.90 -10.61 -11.17
N ASP A 21 -13.68 -10.94 -10.77
CA ASP A 21 -13.19 -10.66 -9.40
C ASP A 21 -13.13 -9.15 -9.14
N LYS A 22 -12.75 -8.36 -10.16
CA LYS A 22 -12.73 -6.88 -10.08
C LYS A 22 -14.13 -6.32 -9.88
N LEU A 23 -15.15 -6.86 -10.57
CA LEU A 23 -16.54 -6.45 -10.38
C LEU A 23 -17.02 -6.73 -8.95
N ILE A 24 -16.74 -7.91 -8.41
CA ILE A 24 -17.12 -8.30 -7.05
C ILE A 24 -16.42 -7.40 -6.02
N LEU A 25 -15.12 -7.16 -6.20
CA LEU A 25 -14.34 -6.28 -5.34
C LEU A 25 -14.90 -4.84 -5.35
N ASN A 26 -15.24 -4.31 -6.52
CA ASN A 26 -15.84 -2.98 -6.66
C ASN A 26 -17.20 -2.89 -5.98
N ARG A 27 -18.06 -3.90 -6.13
CA ARG A 27 -19.35 -3.98 -5.44
C ARG A 27 -19.15 -3.95 -3.93
N LEU A 28 -18.27 -4.81 -3.40
CA LEU A 28 -17.95 -4.84 -1.97
C LEU A 28 -17.35 -3.52 -1.49
N HIS A 29 -16.50 -2.88 -2.29
CA HIS A 29 -15.94 -1.57 -1.96
C HIS A 29 -17.05 -0.53 -1.79
N ARG A 30 -18.02 -0.48 -2.70
CA ARG A 30 -19.18 0.43 -2.61
C ARG A 30 -20.04 0.12 -1.38
N CYS A 31 -20.33 -1.16 -1.12
CA CYS A 31 -21.08 -1.58 0.06
C CYS A 31 -20.39 -1.14 1.36
N ILE A 32 -19.07 -1.37 1.48
CA ILE A 32 -18.30 -0.95 2.64
C ILE A 32 -18.31 0.58 2.78
N ARG A 33 -18.13 1.33 1.69
CA ARG A 33 -18.23 2.80 1.74
C ARG A 33 -19.59 3.26 2.26
N LYS A 34 -20.69 2.72 1.71
CA LYS A 34 -22.05 3.07 2.15
C LYS A 34 -22.26 2.83 3.65
N VAL A 35 -21.84 1.67 4.16
CA VAL A 35 -21.94 1.34 5.59
C VAL A 35 -21.11 2.28 6.45
N LEU A 36 -19.88 2.59 6.03
CA LEU A 36 -19.02 3.52 6.76
C LEU A 36 -19.57 4.94 6.78
N THR A 37 -20.12 5.42 5.66
CA THR A 37 -20.76 6.73 5.57
C THR A 37 -21.99 6.79 6.47
N ALA A 38 -22.90 5.82 6.39
CA ALA A 38 -24.08 5.76 7.26
C ALA A 38 -23.72 5.74 8.76
N PHE A 39 -22.66 5.03 9.13
CA PHE A 39 -22.16 5.03 10.51
C PHE A 39 -21.52 6.37 10.93
N GLN A 40 -20.87 7.09 10.01
CA GLN A 40 -20.36 8.43 10.28
C GLN A 40 -21.51 9.42 10.49
N ASP A 41 -22.51 9.37 9.61
CA ASP A 41 -23.68 10.23 9.67
C ASP A 41 -24.45 10.02 10.96
N SER A 42 -24.69 8.76 11.37
CA SER A 42 -25.36 8.47 12.64
C SER A 42 -24.60 9.02 13.86
N ARG A 43 -23.25 8.97 13.86
CA ARG A 43 -22.46 9.58 14.95
C ARG A 43 -22.53 11.10 14.97
N LEU A 44 -22.65 11.74 13.80
CA LEU A 44 -22.84 13.18 13.70
C LEU A 44 -24.23 13.58 14.23
N GLU A 45 -25.27 12.83 13.87
CA GLU A 45 -26.64 13.04 14.36
C GLU A 45 -26.74 12.90 15.88
N THR A 46 -26.15 11.84 16.46
CA THR A 46 -26.10 11.69 17.92
C THR A 46 -25.42 12.88 18.58
N LYS A 47 -24.30 13.36 18.01
CA LYS A 47 -23.59 14.51 18.58
C LYS A 47 -24.39 15.80 18.47
N LEU A 48 -25.15 15.99 17.39
CA LEU A 48 -26.04 17.14 17.24
C LEU A 48 -27.13 17.12 18.31
N GLN A 49 -27.73 15.95 18.57
CA GLN A 49 -28.72 15.77 19.64
C GLN A 49 -28.12 16.04 21.04
N ASP A 50 -26.90 15.55 21.31
CA ASP A 50 -26.22 15.78 22.59
C ASP A 50 -25.88 17.27 22.85
N MET A 51 -25.74 18.06 21.79
CA MET A 51 -25.50 19.51 21.89
C MET A 51 -26.80 20.28 22.02
N SER A 52 -27.90 19.83 21.40
CA SER A 52 -29.20 20.51 21.57
C SER A 52 -29.77 20.39 22.98
N VAL A 53 -29.32 19.42 23.77
CA VAL A 53 -29.84 19.15 25.14
C VAL A 53 -28.95 19.77 26.24
N ALA A 54 -27.71 20.14 25.96
CA ALA A 54 -26.77 20.61 26.98
C ALA A 54 -26.35 22.07 26.74
N ALA A 55 -26.78 22.96 27.63
CA ALA A 55 -26.35 24.35 27.68
C ALA A 55 -24.82 24.47 27.83
N GLU A 56 -24.27 25.39 27.05
CA GLU A 56 -22.87 25.76 26.86
C GLU A 56 -22.19 26.07 28.21
N GLU A 57 -20.97 25.57 28.49
CA GLU A 57 -19.81 26.47 28.47
C GLU A 57 -18.44 25.75 28.33
N ARG A 58 -18.37 24.42 28.41
CA ARG A 58 -17.07 23.68 28.49
C ARG A 58 -16.82 22.61 27.43
N ARG A 59 -17.69 22.46 26.42
CA ARG A 59 -17.55 21.37 25.43
C ARG A 59 -16.79 21.84 24.18
N PRO A 60 -15.90 21.00 23.62
CA PRO A 60 -15.24 21.30 22.35
C PRO A 60 -16.30 21.47 21.25
N SER A 61 -16.07 22.45 20.36
CA SER A 61 -17.02 22.82 19.30
C SER A 61 -17.40 21.63 18.41
N PHE A 62 -18.61 21.67 17.83
CA PHE A 62 -19.07 20.67 16.85
C PHE A 62 -18.06 20.47 15.72
N TRP A 63 -17.45 21.55 15.28
CA TRP A 63 -16.44 21.53 14.22
C TRP A 63 -15.22 20.68 14.58
N CYS A 64 -14.76 20.73 15.83
CA CYS A 64 -13.67 19.87 16.31
C CYS A 64 -14.06 18.38 16.27
N PHE A 65 -15.33 18.06 16.56
CA PHE A 65 -15.85 16.70 16.46
C PHE A 65 -15.97 16.21 15.01
N VAL A 66 -16.53 17.03 14.12
CA VAL A 66 -16.63 16.74 12.68
C VAL A 66 -15.23 16.51 12.09
N LYS A 67 -14.28 17.39 12.41
CA LYS A 67 -12.88 17.24 12.00
C LYS A 67 -12.31 15.91 12.47
N ARG A 68 -12.54 15.50 13.72
CA ARG A 68 -12.04 14.22 14.25
C ARG A 68 -12.65 12.99 13.56
N ILE A 69 -13.92 13.07 13.15
CA ILE A 69 -14.60 11.96 12.44
C ILE A 69 -14.13 11.86 10.99
N LYS A 70 -14.03 13.00 10.29
CA LYS A 70 -13.61 13.06 8.89
C LYS A 70 -12.12 12.83 8.72
N ASN A 71 -11.32 13.50 9.54
CA ASN A 71 -9.88 13.28 9.64
C ASN A 71 -9.66 12.16 10.64
N ARG A 72 -9.92 10.92 10.21
CA ARG A 72 -9.15 9.81 10.77
C ARG A 72 -7.70 10.05 10.35
N CYS A 73 -7.00 10.92 11.08
CA CYS A 73 -5.56 10.89 11.09
C CYS A 73 -5.22 9.43 11.35
N HIS A 74 -4.61 8.77 10.37
CA HIS A 74 -4.00 7.49 10.64
C HIS A 74 -3.08 7.76 11.82
N ALA A 75 -3.45 7.30 13.01
CA ALA A 75 -2.56 7.35 14.14
C ALA A 75 -1.33 6.62 13.65
N GLN A 76 -0.25 7.37 13.41
CA GLN A 76 0.97 6.72 12.98
C GLN A 76 1.34 5.77 14.11
N PRO A 77 1.63 4.50 13.79
CA PRO A 77 2.09 3.59 14.81
C PRO A 77 3.31 4.22 15.49
N PRO A 78 3.45 4.05 16.82
CA PRO A 78 4.63 4.56 17.52
C PRO A 78 5.90 4.05 16.84
N LEU A 79 6.89 4.92 16.73
CA LEU A 79 8.21 4.52 16.24
C LEU A 79 8.88 3.68 17.31
N LEU A 80 9.34 2.48 16.93
CA LEU A 80 9.91 1.51 17.84
C LEU A 80 11.38 1.28 17.49
N TYR A 81 12.24 1.31 18.50
CA TYR A 81 13.59 0.79 18.41
C TYR A 81 13.57 -0.73 18.14
N SER A 82 14.71 -1.30 17.72
CA SER A 82 14.85 -2.73 17.45
C SER A 82 14.52 -3.64 18.65
N GLY A 83 14.58 -3.10 19.87
CA GLY A 83 14.15 -3.76 21.12
C GLY A 83 12.68 -3.59 21.50
N GLY A 84 11.85 -2.95 20.66
CA GLY A 84 10.42 -2.72 20.94
C GLY A 84 10.14 -1.54 21.88
N ILE A 85 11.16 -0.76 22.25
CA ILE A 85 11.03 0.46 23.04
C ILE A 85 10.48 1.58 22.15
N VAL A 86 9.52 2.35 22.66
CA VAL A 86 8.90 3.47 21.93
C VAL A 86 9.82 4.70 21.98
N ALA A 87 10.02 5.34 20.82
CA ALA A 87 10.66 6.65 20.73
C ALA A 87 9.66 7.74 21.15
N GLU A 88 9.88 8.34 22.31
CA GLU A 88 8.95 9.31 22.91
C GLU A 88 9.34 10.76 22.56
N SER A 89 10.64 11.09 22.65
CA SER A 89 11.16 12.43 22.36
C SER A 89 11.35 12.68 20.86
N ASP A 90 11.50 13.94 20.46
CA ASP A 90 11.77 14.27 19.06
C ASP A 90 13.23 13.93 18.69
N GLU A 91 14.14 14.01 19.64
CA GLU A 91 15.52 13.57 19.53
C GLU A 91 15.60 12.06 19.25
N ASP A 92 14.82 11.25 19.99
CA ASP A 92 14.73 9.79 19.79
C ASP A 92 14.28 9.45 18.36
N LYS A 93 13.26 10.16 17.86
CA LYS A 93 12.73 9.93 16.52
C LYS A 93 13.73 10.32 15.45
N ALA A 94 14.48 11.41 15.65
CA ALA A 94 15.53 11.86 14.72
C ALA A 94 16.68 10.85 14.66
N MET A 95 17.10 10.31 15.80
CA MET A 95 18.11 9.26 15.86
C MET A 95 17.64 7.99 15.15
N LEU A 96 16.43 7.53 15.44
CA LEU A 96 15.86 6.33 14.83
C LEU A 96 15.72 6.47 13.31
N PHE A 97 15.39 7.67 12.84
CA PHE A 97 15.37 7.99 11.42
C PHE A 97 16.77 7.93 10.80
N ALA A 98 17.78 8.50 11.45
CA ALA A 98 19.16 8.47 10.98
C ALA A 98 19.70 7.03 10.92
N ASP A 99 19.43 6.20 11.93
CA ASP A 99 19.81 4.78 11.95
C ASP A 99 19.17 4.00 10.80
N HIS A 100 17.87 4.24 10.56
CA HIS A 100 17.16 3.61 9.46
C HIS A 100 17.70 4.06 8.09
N GLN A 101 18.03 5.35 7.94
CA GLN A 101 18.61 5.89 6.71
C GLN A 101 20.02 5.31 6.47
N ALA A 102 20.84 5.20 7.52
CA ALA A 102 22.15 4.57 7.45
C ALA A 102 22.05 3.09 7.04
N ALA A 103 21.10 2.34 7.61
CA ALA A 103 20.84 0.94 7.24
C ALA A 103 20.37 0.79 5.78
N GLN A 104 19.56 1.72 5.28
CA GLN A 104 19.15 1.76 3.88
C GLN A 104 20.31 2.06 2.92
N CYS A 105 21.22 2.96 3.31
CA CYS A 105 22.41 3.29 2.53
C CYS A 105 23.47 2.17 2.57
N ALA A 106 23.57 1.44 3.69
CA ALA A 106 24.51 0.34 3.88
C ALA A 106 24.06 -0.97 3.21
N SER A 107 22.76 -1.13 2.93
CA SER A 107 22.23 -2.28 2.20
C SER A 107 22.05 -1.94 0.71
N PRO A 108 22.86 -2.50 -0.21
CA PRO A 108 22.68 -2.31 -1.65
C PRO A 108 21.52 -3.17 -2.18
N SER A 109 20.34 -3.08 -1.55
CA SER A 109 19.13 -3.79 -1.98
C SER A 109 18.32 -3.02 -3.03
N TRP A 110 18.77 -1.80 -3.38
CA TRP A 110 18.22 -0.99 -4.46
C TRP A 110 18.74 -1.38 -5.86
N LEU A 111 19.64 -2.35 -5.96
CA LEU A 111 19.74 -3.08 -7.23
C LEU A 111 18.44 -3.86 -7.38
N PRO A 112 17.57 -3.53 -8.35
CA PRO A 112 16.35 -4.29 -8.53
C PRO A 112 16.76 -5.76 -8.72
N LEU A 113 16.24 -6.66 -7.87
CA LEU A 113 16.36 -8.12 -8.00
C LEU A 113 15.94 -8.64 -9.39
N ARG A 114 15.36 -7.78 -10.26
CA ARG A 114 15.15 -8.01 -11.69
C ARG A 114 16.43 -8.04 -12.54
N ALA A 115 17.55 -7.50 -12.09
CA ALA A 115 18.81 -7.51 -12.85
C ALA A 115 19.57 -8.84 -12.76
N MET A 116 19.27 -9.69 -11.77
CA MET A 116 20.01 -10.92 -11.48
C MET A 116 19.28 -12.22 -11.89
N ALA A 117 18.09 -12.12 -12.48
CA ALA A 117 17.30 -13.27 -12.92
C ALA A 117 16.87 -13.21 -14.40
N ARG A 118 17.74 -12.65 -15.26
CA ARG A 118 17.75 -13.04 -16.67
C ARG A 118 19.03 -13.82 -16.89
N PRO A 119 19.01 -15.16 -17.12
CA PRO A 119 20.04 -15.71 -17.97
C PRO A 119 20.02 -14.84 -19.22
N LEU A 120 21.18 -14.30 -19.61
CA LEU A 120 21.35 -13.68 -20.91
C LEU A 120 20.77 -14.70 -21.90
N ARG A 121 19.56 -14.45 -22.40
CA ARG A 121 19.13 -15.04 -23.65
C ARG A 121 20.10 -14.41 -24.63
N ALA A 122 21.23 -15.09 -24.83
CA ALA A 122 22.02 -14.94 -26.02
C ALA A 122 21.00 -14.90 -27.17
N PRO A 123 21.11 -13.95 -28.11
CA PRO A 123 20.38 -14.05 -29.34
C PRO A 123 20.88 -15.32 -30.04
N ARG A 124 20.25 -16.46 -29.73
CA ARG A 124 20.12 -17.58 -30.65
C ARG A 124 19.38 -16.99 -31.82
N LEU A 125 20.11 -16.50 -32.82
CA LEU A 125 19.74 -16.28 -34.23
C LEU A 125 20.76 -15.34 -34.91
N LEU A 126 22.07 -15.60 -34.81
CA LEU A 126 23.07 -14.99 -35.73
C LEU A 126 24.34 -15.84 -35.94
N LEU A 127 24.34 -17.13 -35.59
CA LEU A 127 25.52 -18.00 -35.81
C LEU A 127 25.26 -19.15 -36.79
N VAL A 128 24.00 -19.42 -37.14
CA VAL A 128 23.66 -20.42 -38.16
C VAL A 128 23.72 -19.81 -39.58
N ASP A 129 23.45 -18.51 -39.73
CA ASP A 129 23.51 -17.84 -41.04
C ASP A 129 24.92 -17.46 -41.49
N LEU A 130 25.86 -17.29 -40.55
CA LEU A 130 27.28 -17.03 -40.88
C LEU A 130 28.03 -18.31 -41.27
N LEU A 131 27.69 -19.46 -40.67
CA LEU A 131 28.29 -20.75 -41.05
C LEU A 131 27.71 -21.29 -42.38
N ASN A 132 26.43 -21.04 -42.68
CA ASN A 132 25.85 -21.42 -43.97
C ASN A 132 26.35 -20.55 -45.14
N ARG A 133 26.73 -19.29 -44.90
CA ARG A 133 27.33 -18.43 -45.94
C ARG A 133 28.78 -18.78 -46.27
N VAL A 134 29.55 -19.30 -45.31
CA VAL A 134 30.93 -19.75 -45.58
C VAL A 134 30.97 -21.08 -46.32
N HIS A 135 29.98 -21.96 -46.13
CA HIS A 135 29.89 -23.21 -46.90
C HIS A 135 29.45 -23.01 -48.35
N LEU A 136 28.60 -22.02 -48.65
CA LEU A 136 28.14 -21.74 -50.01
C LEU A 136 29.18 -21.06 -50.92
N MET A 137 30.23 -20.42 -50.36
CA MET A 137 31.32 -19.84 -51.17
C MET A 137 32.48 -20.82 -51.44
N LYS A 138 32.50 -22.00 -50.83
CA LYS A 138 33.51 -23.04 -51.11
C LYS A 138 33.08 -24.05 -52.19
N SER A 139 31.92 -23.83 -52.82
CA SER A 139 31.38 -24.73 -53.86
C SER A 139 31.26 -24.06 -55.25
N ILE A 140 31.89 -22.89 -55.45
CA ILE A 140 31.87 -22.15 -56.73
C ILE A 140 33.31 -21.79 -57.19
N ILE A 141 34.31 -22.59 -56.82
CA ILE A 141 35.63 -22.61 -57.48
C ILE A 141 36.05 -24.06 -57.66
#